data_AF-A0A961DPT6-F1
#
_entry.id   AF-A0A961DPT6-F1
#
_cell.length_a   1.000
_cell.length_b   1.000
_cell.length_c   1.000
_cell.angle_alpha   90.00
_cell.angle_beta   90.00
_cell.angle_gamma   90.00
#
_symmetry.space_group_name_H-M   'P 1'
#
loop_
_entity.id
_entity.type
_entity.pdbx_description
1 polymer ?
#
loop_
_entity_poly.entity_id
_entity_poly.type
_entity_poly.pdbx_seq_one_letter_code
_entity_poly.pdbx_strand_id
1 'polypeptide(L)'
;MNVRNGTATNGEVVEQYGCFTSGQPSEIFNYVDVDGTWFTIRPSHSSMCVGATGTSDAASVTQQTCAASSLQYWKAVAASNGYQLINQASGKCLQIADFNGSEGAAASVSSCITGWTNQQWKFVNPSTLNPEPFPTGSGPSSYPERTVTSVYAVGGDPMLSTVTDPVGTISTRVDLLGRVTDV
;
A
#
# COMPACT_ATOMS: atom_id res chain seq x y z
N MET A 1 7.13 -8.92 -1.37
CA MET A 1 8.37 -8.13 -1.12
C MET A 1 8.77 -8.40 0.33
N ASN A 2 10.06 -8.36 0.64
CA ASN A 2 10.60 -8.58 1.98
C ASN A 2 11.74 -7.59 2.26
N VAL A 3 11.89 -7.16 3.49
CA VAL A 3 13.15 -6.57 3.98
C VAL A 3 14.00 -7.70 4.54
N ARG A 4 15.17 -7.91 3.96
CA ARG A 4 16.06 -9.01 4.31
C ARG A 4 16.32 -9.06 5.82
N ASN A 5 16.33 -10.28 6.37
CA ASN A 5 16.49 -10.55 7.81
C ASN A 5 15.46 -9.89 8.76
N GLY A 6 14.49 -9.10 8.25
CA GLY A 6 13.51 -8.39 9.06
C GLY A 6 14.10 -7.47 10.15
N THR A 7 15.31 -6.98 9.95
CA THR A 7 15.95 -6.06 10.92
C THR A 7 15.45 -4.64 10.72
N ALA A 8 15.66 -3.75 11.68
CA ALA A 8 15.43 -2.30 11.51
C ALA A 8 16.73 -1.56 11.11
N THR A 9 17.65 -2.24 10.42
CA THR A 9 18.96 -1.67 10.08
C THR A 9 18.88 -0.85 8.79
N ASN A 10 19.44 0.36 8.83
CA ASN A 10 19.54 1.23 7.66
C ASN A 10 20.45 0.58 6.60
N GLY A 11 19.96 0.51 5.36
CA GLY A 11 20.68 -0.09 4.24
C GLY A 11 20.38 -1.58 4.00
N GLU A 12 19.51 -2.19 4.81
CA GLU A 12 19.12 -3.59 4.59
C GLU A 12 18.38 -3.74 3.24
N VAL A 13 18.72 -4.79 2.51
CA VAL A 13 18.24 -5.00 1.14
C VAL A 13 16.75 -5.35 1.15
N VAL A 14 16.02 -4.72 0.22
CA VAL A 14 14.68 -5.17 -0.15
C VAL A 14 14.80 -6.25 -1.22
N GLU A 15 14.09 -7.35 -1.04
CA GLU A 15 14.17 -8.53 -1.88
C GLU A 15 12.79 -9.10 -2.18
N GLN A 16 12.71 -10.03 -3.14
CA GLN A 16 11.58 -10.94 -3.18
C GLN A 16 11.81 -12.10 -2.20
N TYR A 17 10.72 -12.58 -1.66
CA TYR A 17 10.68 -13.76 -0.81
C TYR A 17 9.29 -14.38 -0.93
N GLY A 18 9.15 -15.63 -0.48
CA GLY A 18 7.83 -16.26 -0.37
C GLY A 18 6.87 -15.35 0.38
N CYS A 19 5.62 -15.25 -0.07
CA CYS A 19 4.61 -14.44 0.63
C CYS A 19 3.95 -15.31 1.70
N PHE A 20 4.29 -15.09 2.98
CA PHE A 20 3.71 -15.90 4.05
C PHE A 20 2.41 -15.28 4.59
N THR A 21 1.35 -16.08 4.68
CA THR A 21 0.09 -15.71 5.37
C THR A 21 0.24 -15.61 6.89
N SER A 22 1.41 -15.96 7.43
CA SER A 22 1.75 -15.81 8.85
C SER A 22 1.90 -14.35 9.29
N GLY A 23 1.90 -13.39 8.34
CA GLY A 23 1.98 -11.97 8.63
C GLY A 23 3.37 -11.55 9.10
N GLN A 24 4.43 -12.10 8.49
CA GLN A 24 5.79 -11.75 8.85
C GLN A 24 6.00 -10.23 8.68
N PRO A 25 6.30 -9.47 9.75
CA PRO A 25 6.29 -8.00 9.69
C PRO A 25 7.27 -7.37 8.69
N SER A 26 8.26 -8.13 8.22
CA SER A 26 9.20 -7.75 7.15
C SER A 26 8.65 -7.83 5.74
N GLU A 27 7.49 -8.46 5.57
CA GLU A 27 6.77 -8.62 4.29
C GLU A 27 5.52 -7.77 4.20
N ILE A 28 5.12 -7.15 5.31
CA ILE A 28 3.97 -6.24 5.38
C ILE A 28 4.47 -4.80 5.22
N PHE A 29 3.89 -4.06 4.28
CA PHE A 29 4.25 -2.68 3.99
C PHE A 29 3.04 -1.75 4.07
N ASN A 30 3.25 -0.61 4.72
CA ASN A 30 2.32 0.50 4.74
C ASN A 30 2.70 1.48 3.61
N TYR A 31 1.70 1.90 2.84
CA TYR A 31 1.85 2.88 1.78
C TYR A 31 1.31 4.21 2.27
N VAL A 32 2.19 5.18 2.49
CA VAL A 32 1.83 6.48 3.08
C VAL A 32 1.86 7.54 2.00
N ASP A 33 0.70 8.11 1.71
CA ASP A 33 0.52 9.19 0.74
C ASP A 33 1.38 10.41 1.11
N VAL A 34 1.97 11.04 0.09
CA VAL A 34 2.74 12.28 0.22
C VAL A 34 1.93 13.46 -0.31
N ASP A 35 1.34 13.34 -1.51
CA ASP A 35 0.67 14.44 -2.21
C ASP A 35 -0.46 14.00 -3.18
N GLY A 36 -0.99 12.79 -3.03
CA GLY A 36 -1.97 12.20 -3.94
C GLY A 36 -1.40 11.63 -5.23
N THR A 37 -0.11 11.84 -5.53
CA THR A 37 0.59 11.20 -6.66
C THR A 37 1.70 10.28 -6.17
N TRP A 38 2.48 10.75 -5.20
CA TRP A 38 3.62 10.04 -4.65
C TRP A 38 3.30 9.49 -3.27
N PHE A 39 3.92 8.36 -2.94
CA PHE A 39 3.84 7.74 -1.61
C PHE A 39 5.19 7.22 -1.16
N THR A 40 5.32 7.04 0.15
CA THR A 40 6.42 6.26 0.75
C THR A 40 5.96 4.83 1.02
N ILE A 41 6.88 3.88 0.89
CA ILE A 41 6.65 2.47 1.26
C ILE A 41 7.37 2.23 2.59
N ARG A 42 6.65 1.80 3.62
CA ARG A 42 7.18 1.63 4.98
C ARG A 42 7.00 0.21 5.47
N PRO A 43 8.07 -0.56 5.73
CA PRO A 43 7.94 -1.87 6.33
C PRO A 43 7.23 -1.77 7.69
N SER A 44 6.31 -2.67 8.00
CA SER A 44 5.50 -2.58 9.23
C SER A 44 6.30 -2.80 10.52
N HIS A 45 7.44 -3.48 10.42
CA HIS A 45 8.34 -3.80 11.53
C HIS A 45 9.36 -2.72 11.87
N SER A 46 9.44 -1.66 11.07
CA SER A 46 10.44 -0.60 11.26
C SER A 46 9.82 0.79 11.07
N SER A 47 10.52 1.81 11.54
CA SER A 47 10.17 3.22 11.28
C SER A 47 10.84 3.75 10.01
N MET A 48 11.22 2.85 9.09
CA MET A 48 12.02 3.16 7.91
C MET A 48 11.17 3.25 6.63
N CYS A 49 11.80 3.75 5.58
CA CYS A 49 11.22 3.93 4.26
C CYS A 49 12.04 3.13 3.25
N VAL A 50 11.37 2.50 2.28
CA VAL A 50 12.04 1.85 1.16
C VAL A 50 12.47 2.92 0.16
N GLY A 51 13.74 2.91 -0.20
CA GLY A 51 14.32 3.86 -1.14
C GLY A 51 15.37 3.25 -2.05
N ALA A 52 15.54 3.83 -3.23
CA ALA A 52 16.66 3.53 -4.10
C ALA A 52 17.95 4.14 -3.52
N THR A 53 19.09 3.47 -3.70
CA THR A 53 20.41 3.99 -3.29
C THR A 53 21.02 4.95 -4.33
N GLY A 54 20.40 5.09 -5.49
CA GLY A 54 20.83 5.96 -6.58
C GLY A 54 19.85 5.97 -7.75
N THR A 55 20.22 6.64 -8.85
CA THR A 55 19.35 6.83 -10.04
C THR A 55 19.79 6.02 -11.26
N SER A 56 20.96 5.38 -11.22
CA SER A 56 21.45 4.50 -12.27
C SER A 56 20.62 3.21 -12.35
N ASP A 57 20.68 2.51 -13.49
CA ASP A 57 20.16 1.13 -13.53
C ASP A 57 20.93 0.27 -12.52
N ALA A 58 20.24 -0.75 -12.00
CA ALA A 58 20.73 -1.65 -10.97
C ALA A 58 21.09 -0.97 -9.63
N ALA A 59 20.77 0.31 -9.44
CA ALA A 59 20.85 0.91 -8.11
C ALA A 59 19.94 0.11 -7.15
N SER A 60 20.53 -0.32 -6.03
CA SER A 60 19.85 -1.19 -5.07
C SER A 60 18.67 -0.48 -4.42
N VAL A 61 17.67 -1.25 -4.01
CA VAL A 61 16.57 -0.76 -3.20
C VAL A 61 16.71 -1.34 -1.80
N THR A 62 16.74 -0.45 -0.81
CA THR A 62 17.01 -0.79 0.59
C THR A 62 15.99 -0.13 1.50
N GLN A 63 15.82 -0.66 2.71
CA GLN A 63 15.19 0.14 3.77
C GLN A 63 16.18 1.19 4.24
N GLN A 64 15.69 2.40 4.48
CA GLN A 64 16.50 3.54 4.86
C GLN A 64 15.77 4.38 5.88
N THR A 65 16.52 5.15 6.65
CA THR A 65 15.92 6.20 7.49
C THR A 65 15.05 7.10 6.62
N CYS A 66 13.79 7.27 7.01
CA CYS A 66 12.85 8.10 6.25
C CYS A 66 13.37 9.55 6.18
N ALA A 67 13.37 10.10 4.98
CA ALA A 67 13.73 11.48 4.69
C ALA A 67 12.77 12.03 3.63
N ALA A 68 12.67 13.36 3.55
CA ALA A 68 11.94 14.03 2.47
C ALA A 68 12.75 13.96 1.16
N SER A 69 12.90 12.75 0.61
CA SER A 69 13.80 12.44 -0.50
C SER A 69 13.03 11.79 -1.65
N SER A 70 13.27 12.29 -2.87
CA SER A 70 12.71 11.72 -4.09
C SER A 70 13.19 10.28 -4.36
N LEU A 71 14.26 9.83 -3.72
CA LEU A 71 14.71 8.44 -3.76
C LEU A 71 13.79 7.49 -2.98
N GLN A 72 12.96 8.00 -2.07
CA GLN A 72 12.04 7.24 -1.22
C GLN A 72 10.57 7.40 -1.65
N TYR A 73 10.32 8.18 -2.71
CA TYR A 73 8.99 8.45 -3.22
C TYR A 73 8.72 7.60 -4.44
N TRP A 74 7.55 6.96 -4.43
CA TRP A 74 7.12 6.01 -5.43
C TRP A 74 5.75 6.40 -5.96
N LYS A 75 5.46 6.08 -7.22
CA LYS A 75 4.12 6.12 -7.78
C LYS A 75 3.77 4.76 -8.37
N ALA A 76 2.52 4.36 -8.27
CA ALA A 76 2.00 3.13 -8.84
C ALA A 76 1.31 3.46 -10.17
N VAL A 77 1.76 2.84 -11.26
CA VAL A 77 1.15 2.98 -12.59
C VAL A 77 0.60 1.63 -13.01
N ALA A 78 -0.66 1.59 -13.41
CA ALA A 78 -1.31 0.36 -13.84
C ALA A 78 -0.55 -0.28 -15.02
N ALA A 79 -0.37 -1.60 -14.96
CA ALA A 79 0.27 -2.42 -15.96
C ALA A 79 -0.62 -3.64 -16.28
N SER A 80 -0.22 -4.45 -17.27
CA SER A 80 -1.03 -5.58 -17.75
C SER A 80 -1.36 -6.63 -16.68
N ASN A 81 -0.55 -6.75 -15.63
CA ASN A 81 -0.76 -7.69 -14.54
C ASN A 81 -0.29 -7.11 -13.19
N GLY A 82 -0.90 -5.97 -12.82
CA GLY A 82 -0.63 -5.26 -11.56
C GLY A 82 -0.18 -3.82 -11.81
N TYR A 83 0.90 -3.42 -11.16
CA TYR A 83 1.43 -2.07 -11.22
C TYR A 83 2.94 -2.07 -11.47
N GLN A 84 3.44 -1.04 -12.14
CA GLN A 84 4.83 -0.65 -12.08
C GLN A 84 4.99 0.39 -10.97
N LEU A 85 6.00 0.21 -10.11
CA LEU A 85 6.33 1.17 -9.05
C LEU A 85 7.49 2.04 -9.53
N ILE A 86 7.20 3.30 -9.83
CA ILE A 86 8.16 4.22 -10.43
C ILE A 86 8.75 5.12 -9.33
N ASN A 87 10.07 5.14 -9.22
CA ASN A 87 10.79 5.99 -8.29
C ASN A 87 10.83 7.44 -8.79
N GLN A 88 10.59 8.41 -7.90
CA GLN A 88 10.51 9.82 -8.28
C GLN A 88 11.86 10.39 -8.76
N ALA A 89 12.96 10.07 -8.06
CA ALA A 89 14.27 10.63 -8.38
C ALA A 89 14.81 10.19 -9.75
N SER A 90 14.54 8.95 -10.14
CA SER A 90 15.12 8.34 -11.33
C SER A 90 14.16 8.20 -12.50
N GLY A 91 12.85 8.21 -12.25
CA GLY A 91 11.84 7.82 -13.23
C GLY A 91 11.87 6.34 -13.60
N LYS A 92 12.61 5.52 -12.84
CA LYS A 92 12.84 4.09 -13.09
C LYS A 92 11.91 3.21 -12.26
N CYS A 93 11.67 2.01 -12.74
CA CYS A 93 10.77 1.04 -12.12
C CYS A 93 11.52 0.18 -11.11
N LEU A 94 10.87 -0.08 -9.97
CA LEU A 94 11.26 -1.14 -9.06
C LEU A 94 11.18 -2.48 -9.80
N GLN A 95 12.26 -3.25 -9.72
CA GLN A 95 12.34 -4.57 -10.30
C GLN A 95 13.04 -5.55 -9.37
N ILE A 96 12.81 -6.84 -9.58
CA ILE A 96 13.74 -7.88 -9.12
C ILE A 96 14.88 -7.99 -10.13
N ALA A 97 16.12 -7.88 -9.64
CA ALA A 97 17.31 -7.89 -10.47
C ALA A 97 17.44 -9.19 -11.27
N ASP A 98 17.92 -9.07 -12.51
CA ASP A 98 18.26 -10.18 -13.41
C ASP A 98 17.13 -11.19 -13.69
N PHE A 99 15.85 -10.81 -13.50
CA PHE A 99 14.70 -11.73 -13.56
C PHE A 99 14.84 -12.95 -12.66
N ASN A 100 15.69 -12.86 -11.63
CA ASN A 100 15.93 -13.97 -10.75
C ASN A 100 14.64 -14.25 -9.98
N GLY A 101 14.06 -15.43 -10.14
CA GLY A 101 12.84 -15.88 -9.44
C GLY A 101 13.08 -16.53 -8.09
N SER A 102 14.33 -16.58 -7.64
CA SER A 102 14.72 -17.20 -6.37
C SER A 102 14.39 -16.31 -5.18
N GLU A 103 13.99 -16.90 -4.07
CA GLU A 103 13.88 -16.20 -2.79
C GLU A 103 15.23 -15.56 -2.42
N GLY A 104 15.17 -14.33 -1.89
CA GLY A 104 16.35 -13.54 -1.56
C GLY A 104 16.92 -12.73 -2.73
N ALA A 105 16.36 -12.84 -3.94
CA ALA A 105 16.79 -12.00 -5.06
C ALA A 105 16.51 -10.52 -4.77
N ALA A 106 17.56 -9.70 -4.90
CA ALA A 106 17.52 -8.30 -4.54
C ALA A 106 16.66 -7.47 -5.50
N ALA A 107 15.98 -6.47 -4.93
CA ALA A 107 15.32 -5.44 -5.69
C ALA A 107 16.31 -4.34 -6.11
N SER A 108 16.06 -3.77 -7.29
CA SER A 108 16.80 -2.64 -7.84
C SER A 108 15.86 -1.73 -8.62
N VAL A 109 16.33 -0.56 -9.03
CA VAL A 109 15.64 0.26 -10.04
C VAL A 109 16.26 0.05 -11.42
N SER A 110 15.41 0.00 -12.44
CA SER A 110 15.82 -0.04 -13.84
C SER A 110 14.81 0.65 -14.74
N SER A 111 15.19 0.95 -15.97
CA SER A 111 14.29 1.46 -16.99
C SER A 111 12.97 0.67 -17.02
N CYS A 112 11.86 1.39 -17.05
CA CYS A 112 10.52 0.80 -17.07
C CYS A 112 10.25 0.13 -18.42
N ILE A 113 9.94 -1.16 -18.42
CA ILE A 113 9.66 -1.92 -19.64
C ILE A 113 8.30 -2.62 -19.52
N THR A 114 7.42 -2.33 -20.48
CA THR A 114 6.08 -2.89 -20.53
C THR A 114 6.12 -4.40 -20.76
N GLY A 115 5.37 -5.14 -19.95
CA GLY A 115 5.24 -6.60 -20.05
C GLY A 115 6.34 -7.40 -19.35
N TRP A 116 7.35 -6.74 -18.78
CA TRP A 116 8.38 -7.41 -17.99
C TRP A 116 7.86 -7.77 -16.61
N THR A 117 7.72 -9.07 -16.35
CA THR A 117 7.10 -9.60 -15.13
C THR A 117 7.88 -9.27 -13.86
N ASN A 118 9.21 -9.16 -13.94
CA ASN A 118 10.06 -8.77 -12.81
C ASN A 118 9.89 -7.29 -12.39
N GLN A 119 9.12 -6.50 -13.14
CA GLN A 119 8.77 -5.10 -12.83
C GLN A 119 7.29 -4.92 -12.49
N GLN A 120 6.53 -6.01 -12.37
CA GLN A 120 5.10 -5.98 -12.09
C GLN A 120 4.82 -6.40 -10.64
N TRP A 121 4.13 -5.52 -9.93
CA TRP A 121 3.84 -5.66 -8.51
C TRP A 121 2.33 -5.71 -8.30
N LYS A 122 1.90 -6.65 -7.46
CA LYS A 122 0.52 -6.71 -6.96
C LYS A 122 0.49 -6.26 -5.52
N PHE A 123 -0.46 -5.40 -5.21
CA PHE A 123 -0.83 -5.15 -3.83
C PHE A 123 -1.77 -6.25 -3.39
N VAL A 124 -1.56 -6.77 -2.20
CA VAL A 124 -2.37 -7.85 -1.65
C VAL A 124 -2.69 -7.55 -0.20
N ASN A 125 -3.82 -8.04 0.27
CA ASN A 125 -4.12 -8.04 1.70
C ASN A 125 -3.06 -8.91 2.43
N PRO A 126 -2.44 -8.41 3.51
CA PRO A 126 -1.32 -9.10 4.16
C PRO A 126 -1.74 -10.40 4.87
N SER A 127 -3.02 -10.61 5.16
CA SER A 127 -3.52 -11.82 5.83
C SER A 127 -4.11 -12.84 4.86
N THR A 128 -4.78 -12.38 3.79
CA THR A 128 -5.49 -13.28 2.86
C THR A 128 -4.76 -13.47 1.53
N LEU A 129 -3.77 -12.63 1.23
CA LEU A 129 -3.08 -12.55 -0.08
C LEU A 129 -4.01 -12.28 -1.27
N ASN A 130 -5.26 -11.87 -1.02
CA ASN A 130 -6.16 -11.44 -2.06
C ASN A 130 -5.61 -10.17 -2.73
N PRO A 131 -5.61 -10.11 -4.08
CA PRO A 131 -5.23 -8.89 -4.80
C PRO A 131 -6.11 -7.71 -4.42
N GLU A 132 -5.49 -6.57 -4.16
CA GLU A 132 -6.15 -5.30 -3.86
C GLU A 132 -5.70 -4.25 -4.89
N PRO A 133 -6.55 -3.26 -5.22
CA PRO A 133 -6.09 -2.08 -5.93
C PRO A 133 -5.01 -1.35 -5.12
N PHE A 134 -4.21 -0.50 -5.78
CA PHE A 134 -3.27 0.36 -5.05
C PHE A 134 -4.04 1.19 -4.00
N PRO A 135 -3.64 1.16 -2.72
CA PRO A 135 -4.29 1.93 -1.67
C PRO A 135 -4.10 3.43 -1.93
N THR A 136 -5.13 4.09 -2.45
CA THR A 136 -5.19 5.55 -2.53
C THR A 136 -5.41 6.10 -1.13
N GLY A 137 -4.41 6.81 -0.59
CA GLY A 137 -4.38 7.19 0.82
C GLY A 137 -5.53 8.09 1.23
N SER A 138 -6.40 7.58 2.11
CA SER A 138 -6.78 8.26 3.36
C SER A 138 -7.17 7.22 4.42
N GLY A 139 -6.24 6.92 5.33
CA GLY A 139 -6.52 6.18 6.58
C GLY A 139 -6.06 4.72 6.63
N PRO A 140 -5.92 4.16 7.85
CA PRO A 140 -5.44 2.79 8.04
C PRO A 140 -6.50 1.79 7.55
N SER A 141 -6.04 0.80 6.80
CA SER A 141 -6.57 -0.57 6.70
C SER A 141 -8.10 -0.78 6.66
N SER A 142 -8.53 -1.46 5.60
CA SER A 142 -9.61 -2.46 5.58
C SER A 142 -11.06 -2.00 5.80
N TYR A 143 -11.52 -0.98 5.07
CA TYR A 143 -12.94 -0.95 4.72
C TYR A 143 -13.08 -0.66 3.22
N PRO A 144 -13.93 -1.40 2.49
CA PRO A 144 -14.34 -0.94 1.18
C PRO A 144 -14.89 0.49 1.32
N GLU A 145 -14.69 1.30 0.29
CA GLU A 145 -15.27 2.63 0.18
C GLU A 145 -16.73 2.60 0.68
N ARG A 146 -17.00 3.39 1.73
CA ARG A 146 -18.32 3.38 2.38
C ARG A 146 -19.28 4.19 1.52
N THR A 147 -20.23 3.52 0.86
CA THR A 147 -21.39 4.19 0.28
C THR A 147 -22.35 4.55 1.41
N VAL A 148 -22.37 5.82 1.80
CA VAL A 148 -23.36 6.33 2.76
C VAL A 148 -24.63 6.69 1.99
N THR A 149 -25.60 5.79 1.97
CA THR A 149 -26.93 6.07 1.43
C THR A 149 -27.81 6.67 2.53
N SER A 150 -27.92 8.00 2.57
CA SER A 150 -28.94 8.66 3.40
C SER A 150 -30.29 8.58 2.67
N VAL A 151 -31.16 7.65 3.09
CA VAL A 151 -32.50 7.51 2.54
C VAL A 151 -33.45 8.45 3.27
N TYR A 152 -33.66 9.65 2.74
CA TYR A 152 -34.78 10.51 3.19
C TYR A 152 -36.06 10.06 2.49
N ALA A 153 -36.65 8.96 2.94
CA ALA A 153 -37.95 8.54 2.42
C ALA A 153 -39.02 9.58 2.82
N VAL A 154 -39.84 10.04 1.87
CA VAL A 154 -41.02 10.85 2.18
C VAL A 154 -42.00 9.97 2.98
N GLY A 155 -42.17 10.27 4.27
CA GLY A 155 -42.92 9.44 5.22
C GLY A 155 -42.06 8.52 6.11
N GLY A 156 -40.74 8.56 5.97
CA GLY A 156 -39.79 7.91 6.89
C GLY A 156 -39.47 8.76 8.12
N ASP A 157 -38.78 8.17 9.09
CA ASP A 157 -38.34 8.86 10.30
C ASP A 157 -37.10 9.74 10.00
N PRO A 158 -37.21 11.08 10.01
CA PRO A 158 -36.10 11.96 9.67
C PRO A 158 -34.98 11.97 10.72
N MET A 159 -35.22 11.35 11.88
CA MET A 159 -34.28 11.27 12.99
C MET A 159 -33.46 9.98 12.98
N LEU A 160 -33.71 9.08 12.03
CA LEU A 160 -33.01 7.81 11.89
C LEU A 160 -32.03 7.86 10.73
N SER A 161 -30.75 7.66 11.02
CA SER A 161 -29.71 7.47 10.02
C SER A 161 -29.26 6.03 10.03
N THR A 162 -29.17 5.40 8.85
CA THR A 162 -28.71 4.02 8.71
C THR A 162 -27.47 3.95 7.84
N VAL A 163 -26.49 3.18 8.27
CA VAL A 163 -25.29 2.86 7.50
C VAL A 163 -25.26 1.34 7.34
N THR A 164 -25.25 0.88 6.08
CA THR A 164 -25.23 -0.55 5.74
C THR A 164 -23.93 -0.90 5.01
N ASP A 165 -23.32 -2.01 5.40
CA ASP A 165 -22.19 -2.64 4.75
C ASP A 165 -22.41 -4.18 4.62
N PRO A 166 -21.51 -4.93 3.95
CA PRO A 166 -21.64 -6.39 3.84
C PRO A 166 -21.57 -7.16 5.18
N VAL A 167 -21.15 -6.52 6.26
CA VAL A 167 -21.02 -7.09 7.61
C VAL A 167 -22.27 -6.81 8.46
N GLY A 168 -23.07 -5.79 8.11
CA GLY A 168 -24.35 -5.52 8.75
C GLY A 168 -24.89 -4.10 8.53
N THR A 169 -25.91 -3.73 9.30
CA THR A 169 -26.47 -2.37 9.29
C THR A 169 -26.42 -1.79 10.70
N ILE A 170 -25.86 -0.58 10.82
CA ILE A 170 -25.91 0.23 12.04
C ILE A 170 -26.96 1.32 11.82
N SER A 171 -27.82 1.53 12.82
CA SER A 171 -28.82 2.60 12.81
C SER A 171 -28.58 3.52 14.00
N THR A 172 -28.49 4.82 13.76
CA THR A 172 -28.38 5.84 14.81
C THR A 172 -29.62 6.72 14.81
N ARG A 173 -30.21 6.90 15.99
CA ARG A 173 -31.35 7.80 16.18
C ARG A 173 -30.91 9.04 16.92
N VAL A 174 -31.26 10.22 16.41
CA VAL A 174 -30.99 11.50 17.05
C VAL A 174 -32.26 12.18 17.56
N ASP A 175 -32.17 13.00 18.61
CA ASP A 175 -33.28 13.86 19.03
C ASP A 175 -33.36 15.16 18.18
N LEU A 176 -34.40 15.96 18.40
CA LEU A 176 -34.58 17.27 17.76
C LEU A 176 -33.46 18.29 18.06
N LEU A 177 -32.55 17.96 18.97
CA LEU A 177 -31.41 18.77 19.39
C LEU A 177 -30.08 18.16 18.93
N GLY A 178 -30.12 17.10 18.10
CA GLY A 178 -28.95 16.44 17.50
C GLY A 178 -28.21 15.46 18.41
N ARG A 179 -28.80 15.05 19.54
CA ARG A 179 -28.18 14.08 20.47
C ARG A 179 -28.54 12.65 20.11
N VAL A 180 -27.58 11.74 20.19
CA VAL A 180 -27.80 10.30 19.97
C VAL A 180 -28.67 9.74 21.10
N THR A 181 -29.73 9.02 20.73
CA THR A 181 -30.73 8.47 21.66
C THR A 181 -30.76 6.95 21.70
N ASP A 182 -30.24 6.26 20.67
CA ASP A 182 -30.09 4.80 20.59
C ASP A 182 -28.73 4.44 19.97
N VAL A 183 -28.12 3.33 20.42
CA VAL A 183 -26.90 2.69 19.86
C VAL A 183 -27.17 1.22 19.57
#